data_AF-A0A739UJY7-F1
#
_entry.id   AF-A0A739UJY7-F1
#
_cell.length_a   1.000
_cell.length_b   1.000
_cell.length_c   1.000
_cell.angle_alpha   90.00
_cell.angle_beta   90.00
_cell.angle_gamma   90.00
#
_symmetry.space_group_name_H-M   'P 1'
#
loop_
_entity.id
_entity.type
_entity.pdbx_description
1 polymer ?
#
loop_
_entity_poly.entity_id
_entity_poly.type
_entity_poly.pdbx_seq_one_letter_code
_entity_poly.pdbx_strand_id
1 'polypeptide(L)'
;REQSVLINTLKFIQTHKLYGGLHRIHNQYHGIITDEASVSAKSQIITMIATNINQFISGFRNILVLFVAVLLALNNEMTIGMIFAFTAYSVEFSRRSTIVINLIYKIQLLKIQSSRLAEIVHATDESGLGSYFDLNENYNLSARGIYHQYDKLAPLVLVNINIDISENETVLLTGDSGSGKSTFINIMLGITEPVAGSLFIGGVNIKKTGKHAIREITSSVLQGDSLFPGTIYENITFNDSLDNIDQIHEIANAIGIHDVITRLPLGYFTQVGDMSDFLSGGEKQKLL
;
A
#
# COMPACT_ATOMS: atom_id res chain seq x y z
N ARG A 1 2.64 -0.62 12.32
CA ARG A 1 2.59 -2.00 12.89
C ARG A 1 1.21 -2.27 13.48
N GLU A 2 0.71 -1.41 14.37
CA GLU A 2 -0.65 -1.53 14.92
C GLU A 2 -1.73 -1.62 13.84
N GLN A 3 -1.75 -0.66 12.90
CA GLN A 3 -2.72 -0.66 11.79
C GLN A 3 -2.66 -1.95 10.94
N SER A 4 -1.47 -2.50 10.72
CA SER A 4 -1.30 -3.76 9.98
C SER A 4 -1.86 -4.97 10.75
N VAL A 5 -1.66 -5.03 12.06
CA VAL A 5 -2.20 -6.10 12.92
C VAL A 5 -3.71 -5.99 13.02
N LEU A 6 -4.26 -4.78 13.13
CA LEU A 6 -5.69 -4.54 13.13
C LEU A 6 -6.33 -5.00 11.82
N ILE A 7 -5.79 -4.57 10.67
CA ILE A 7 -6.30 -4.96 9.35
C ILE A 7 -6.26 -6.48 9.18
N ASN A 8 -5.16 -7.13 9.53
CA ASN A 8 -5.06 -8.60 9.44
C ASN A 8 -6.03 -9.31 10.40
N THR A 9 -6.20 -8.80 11.62
CA THR A 9 -7.15 -9.37 12.59
C THR A 9 -8.58 -9.30 12.08
N LEU A 10 -8.97 -8.16 11.49
CA LEU A 10 -10.28 -7.96 10.91
C LEU A 10 -10.50 -8.88 9.70
N LYS A 11 -9.52 -8.96 8.79
CA LYS A 11 -9.57 -9.84 7.61
C LYS A 11 -9.74 -11.32 7.97
N PHE A 12 -9.13 -11.79 9.06
CA PHE A 12 -9.16 -13.20 9.47
C PHE A 12 -10.02 -13.45 10.73
N ILE A 13 -10.96 -12.56 11.04
CA ILE A 13 -11.75 -12.64 12.28
C ILE A 13 -12.53 -13.96 12.41
N GLN A 14 -13.06 -14.47 11.31
CA GLN A 14 -13.79 -15.73 11.28
C GLN A 14 -12.86 -16.91 11.62
N THR A 15 -11.67 -16.95 11.01
CA THR A 15 -10.63 -17.95 11.34
C THR A 15 -10.30 -17.90 12.83
N HIS A 16 -10.10 -16.70 13.38
CA HIS A 16 -9.77 -16.55 14.79
C HIS A 16 -10.90 -16.96 15.74
N LYS A 17 -12.16 -16.74 15.35
CA LYS A 17 -13.33 -17.25 16.09
C LYS A 17 -13.39 -18.78 16.05
N LEU A 18 -13.22 -19.39 14.88
CA LEU A 18 -13.33 -20.83 14.69
C LEU A 18 -12.24 -21.62 15.43
N TYR A 19 -11.00 -21.11 15.43
CA TYR A 19 -9.86 -21.77 16.08
C TYR A 19 -9.59 -21.28 17.51
N GLY A 20 -10.50 -20.50 18.11
CA GLY A 20 -10.35 -20.01 19.49
C GLY A 20 -9.16 -19.06 19.72
N GLY A 21 -8.60 -18.48 18.64
CA GLY A 21 -7.39 -17.66 18.69
C GLY A 21 -7.60 -16.22 19.15
N LEU A 22 -8.85 -15.82 19.43
CA LEU A 22 -9.21 -14.45 19.83
C LEU A 22 -8.43 -13.95 21.04
N HIS A 23 -8.28 -14.78 22.07
CA HIS A 23 -7.56 -14.40 23.29
C HIS A 23 -6.08 -14.11 23.02
N ARG A 24 -5.45 -14.90 22.14
CA ARG A 24 -4.04 -14.69 21.75
C ARG A 24 -3.85 -13.35 21.03
N ILE A 25 -4.73 -13.03 20.08
CA ILE A 25 -4.64 -11.77 19.34
C ILE A 25 -4.95 -10.59 20.23
N HIS A 26 -5.97 -10.71 21.07
CA HIS A 26 -6.32 -9.67 22.03
C HIS A 26 -5.10 -9.33 22.90
N ASN A 27 -4.41 -10.33 23.44
CA ASN A 27 -3.18 -10.12 24.19
C ASN A 27 -2.04 -9.54 23.35
N GLN A 28 -1.88 -9.98 22.10
CA GLN A 28 -0.86 -9.44 21.20
C GLN A 28 -1.14 -7.97 20.85
N TYR A 29 -2.39 -7.61 20.59
CA TYR A 29 -2.82 -6.26 20.30
C TYR A 29 -2.66 -5.35 21.52
N HIS A 30 -3.04 -5.83 22.71
CA HIS A 30 -2.76 -5.15 23.96
C HIS A 30 -1.26 -4.93 24.18
N GLY A 31 -0.42 -5.94 23.92
CA GLY A 31 1.03 -5.80 23.99
C GLY A 31 1.57 -4.69 23.10
N ILE A 32 1.12 -4.66 21.83
CA ILE A 32 1.52 -3.62 20.87
C ILE A 32 1.08 -2.24 21.35
N ILE A 33 -0.17 -2.09 21.82
CA ILE A 33 -0.68 -0.82 22.36
C ILE A 33 0.14 -0.39 23.58
N THR A 34 0.44 -1.31 24.49
CA THR A 34 1.22 -0.99 25.70
C THR A 34 2.65 -0.59 25.35
N ASP A 35 3.27 -1.25 24.36
CA ASP A 35 4.60 -0.91 23.89
C ASP A 35 4.60 0.48 23.26
N GLU A 36 3.64 0.77 22.39
CA GLU A 36 3.47 2.08 21.74
C GLU A 36 3.17 3.18 22.76
N ALA A 37 2.30 2.90 23.73
CA ALA A 37 2.03 3.79 24.85
C ALA A 37 3.27 4.04 25.70
N SER A 38 4.10 3.02 25.95
CA SER A 38 5.33 3.17 26.73
C SER A 38 6.40 3.99 25.99
N VAL A 39 6.53 3.80 24.67
CA VAL A 39 7.44 4.58 23.82
C VAL A 39 6.95 6.03 23.75
N SER A 40 5.64 6.24 23.57
CA SER A 40 5.02 7.56 23.61
C SER A 40 5.20 8.25 24.97
N ALA A 41 4.98 7.53 26.07
CA ALA A 41 5.18 8.05 27.42
C ALA A 41 6.64 8.42 27.68
N LYS A 42 7.62 7.59 27.27
CA LYS A 42 9.04 7.92 27.36
C LYS A 42 9.38 9.18 26.56
N SER A 43 8.87 9.30 25.33
CA SER A 43 9.02 10.49 24.50
C SER A 43 8.40 11.74 25.16
N GLN A 44 7.22 11.60 25.77
CA GLN A 44 6.56 12.67 26.52
C GLN A 44 7.35 13.08 27.75
N ILE A 45 7.90 12.12 28.52
CA ILE A 45 8.73 12.42 29.69
C ILE A 45 9.98 13.19 29.28
N ILE A 46 10.66 12.78 28.20
CA ILE A 46 11.82 13.51 27.67
C ILE A 46 11.41 14.94 27.29
N THR A 47 10.27 15.09 26.62
CA THR A 47 9.73 16.40 26.25
C THR A 47 9.40 17.23 27.49
N MET A 48 8.74 16.65 28.50
CA MET A 48 8.38 17.32 29.76
C MET A 48 9.61 17.77 30.55
N ILE A 49 10.63 16.93 30.64
CA ILE A 49 11.91 17.28 31.28
C ILE A 49 12.54 18.46 30.52
N ALA A 50 12.60 18.41 29.19
CA ALA A 50 13.14 19.49 28.38
C ALA A 50 12.33 20.79 28.53
N THR A 51 10.99 20.73 28.56
CA THR A 51 10.16 21.92 28.75
C THR A 51 10.31 22.51 30.14
N ASN A 52 10.36 21.67 31.18
CA ASN A 52 10.53 22.12 32.56
C ASN A 52 11.89 22.78 32.75
N ILE A 53 12.97 22.17 32.24
CA ILE A 53 14.32 22.78 32.26
C ILE A 53 14.29 24.15 31.57
N ASN A 54 13.67 24.25 30.39
CA ASN A 54 13.56 25.52 29.68
C ASN A 54 12.74 26.57 30.44
N GLN A 55 11.67 26.17 31.16
CA GLN A 55 10.89 27.06 32.02
C GLN A 55 11.71 27.54 33.21
N PHE A 56 12.46 26.67 33.88
CA PHE A 56 13.36 27.04 34.98
C PHE A 56 14.45 28.01 34.51
N ILE A 57 15.12 27.70 33.39
CA ILE A 57 16.12 28.59 32.79
C ILE A 57 15.50 29.95 32.45
N SER A 58 14.30 29.95 31.87
CA SER A 58 13.60 31.19 31.51
C SER A 58 13.20 32.02 32.73
N GLY A 59 12.71 31.38 33.80
CA GLY A 59 12.37 32.04 35.06
C GLY A 59 13.59 32.66 35.73
N PHE A 60 14.68 31.90 35.84
CA PHE A 60 15.94 32.39 36.41
C PHE A 60 16.51 33.55 35.60
N ARG A 61 16.53 33.45 34.26
CA ARG A 61 16.93 34.54 33.38
C ARG A 61 16.09 35.79 33.60
N ASN A 62 14.76 35.67 33.70
CA ASN A 62 13.88 36.83 33.91
C ASN A 62 14.19 37.56 35.23
N ILE A 63 14.47 36.82 36.30
CA ILE A 63 14.87 37.40 37.59
C ILE A 63 16.23 38.10 37.47
N LEU A 64 17.20 37.47 36.80
CA LEU A 64 18.53 38.02 36.61
C LEU A 64 18.49 39.31 35.78
N VAL A 65 17.73 39.32 34.68
CA VAL A 65 17.52 40.50 33.84
C VAL A 65 16.89 41.65 34.64
N LEU A 66 15.87 41.36 35.45
CA LEU A 66 15.23 42.36 36.30
C LEU A 66 16.21 42.91 37.35
N PHE A 67 16.98 42.03 38.00
CA PHE A 67 17.95 42.41 39.02
C PHE A 67 19.05 43.34 38.46
N VAL A 68 19.63 42.98 37.32
CA VAL A 68 20.64 43.82 36.64
C VAL A 68 20.04 45.15 36.19
N ALA A 69 18.82 45.14 35.64
CA ALA A 69 18.16 46.35 35.17
C ALA A 69 17.86 47.33 36.33
N VAL A 70 17.46 46.82 37.51
CA VAL A 70 17.25 47.64 38.71
C VAL A 70 18.58 48.20 39.24
N LEU A 71 19.65 47.41 39.24
CA LEU A 71 20.98 47.87 39.68
C LEU A 71 21.51 49.02 38.81
N LEU A 72 21.36 48.90 37.48
CA LEU A 72 21.72 49.96 36.52
C LEU A 72 20.85 51.21 36.68
N ALA A 73 19.58 51.05 37.04
CA ALA A 73 18.69 52.17 37.31
C ALA A 73 19.07 52.92 38.59
N LEU A 74 19.50 52.21 39.65
CA LEU A 74 20.02 52.83 40.88
C LEU A 74 21.30 53.63 40.64
N ASN A 75 22.13 53.21 39.68
CA ASN A 75 23.32 53.94 39.25
C ASN A 75 23.01 55.10 38.28
N ASN A 76 21.73 55.42 38.04
CA ASN A 76 21.27 56.43 37.08
C ASN A 76 21.70 56.19 35.61
N GLU A 77 22.07 54.96 35.25
CA GLU A 77 22.42 54.61 33.86
C GLU A 77 21.19 54.24 33.00
N MET A 78 20.08 53.84 33.64
CA MET A 78 18.84 53.47 32.96
C MET A 78 17.62 54.15 33.59
N THR A 79 16.68 54.58 32.73
CA THR A 79 15.35 55.06 33.18
C THR A 79 14.39 53.90 33.42
N ILE A 80 13.35 54.14 34.22
CA ILE A 80 12.28 53.15 34.48
C ILE A 80 11.65 52.65 33.17
N GLY A 81 11.42 53.52 32.19
CA GLY A 81 10.88 53.14 30.88
C GLY A 81 11.81 52.19 30.11
N MET A 82 13.13 52.37 30.22
CA MET A 82 14.11 51.49 29.59
C MET A 82 14.13 50.09 30.22
N ILE A 83 13.87 49.98 31.53
CA ILE A 83 13.74 48.67 32.20
C ILE A 83 12.55 47.88 31.62
N PHE A 84 11.38 48.54 31.48
CA PHE A 84 10.20 47.92 30.89
C PHE A 84 10.44 47.50 29.42
N ALA A 85 11.10 48.36 28.64
CA ALA A 85 11.44 48.03 27.25
C ALA A 85 12.43 46.84 27.16
N PHE A 86 13.50 46.85 27.95
CA PHE A 86 14.52 45.80 27.92
C PHE A 86 13.99 44.45 28.39
N THR A 87 13.17 44.43 29.44
CA THR A 87 12.52 43.21 29.93
C THR A 87 11.56 42.64 28.88
N ALA A 88 10.76 43.48 28.22
CA ALA A 88 9.88 43.07 27.13
C ALA A 88 10.65 42.47 25.94
N TYR A 89 11.73 43.14 25.49
CA TYR A 89 12.56 42.62 24.40
C TYR A 89 13.29 41.32 24.76
N SER A 90 13.75 41.18 26.01
CA SER A 90 14.41 39.95 26.48
C SER A 90 13.48 38.73 26.47
N VAL A 91 12.22 38.91 26.87
CA VAL A 91 11.18 37.87 26.81
C VAL A 91 10.91 37.48 25.36
N GLU A 92 10.73 38.45 24.48
CA GLU A 92 10.43 38.21 23.06
C GLU A 92 11.61 37.54 22.33
N PHE A 93 12.84 37.97 22.59
CA PHE A 93 14.05 37.34 22.06
C PHE A 93 14.15 35.85 22.46
N SER A 94 13.84 35.56 23.73
CA SER A 94 13.87 34.20 24.26
C SER A 94 12.80 33.32 23.62
N ARG A 95 11.58 33.85 23.46
CA ARG A 95 10.48 33.16 22.77
C ARG A 95 10.87 32.79 21.34
N ARG A 96 11.47 33.74 20.61
CA ARG A 96 11.94 33.52 19.23
C ARG A 96 13.08 32.49 19.15
N SER A 97 13.99 32.49 20.12
CA SER A 97 15.10 31.52 20.19
C SER A 97 14.59 30.08 20.31
N THR A 98 13.59 29.83 21.16
CA THR A 98 12.97 28.49 21.30
C THR A 98 12.30 28.02 20.01
N ILE A 99 11.65 28.93 19.27
CA ILE A 99 11.03 28.59 17.98
C ILE A 99 12.08 28.10 16.97
N VAL A 100 13.25 28.74 16.92
CA VAL A 100 14.34 28.33 16.02
C VAL A 100 14.88 26.94 16.41
N ILE A 101 15.06 26.67 17.70
CA ILE A 101 15.49 25.35 18.19
C ILE A 101 14.47 24.26 17.79
N ASN A 102 13.17 24.53 17.96
CA ASN A 102 12.12 23.60 17.57
C ASN A 102 12.04 23.39 16.05
N LEU A 103 12.35 24.42 15.26
CA LEU A 103 12.40 24.32 13.81
C LEU A 103 13.51 23.34 13.37
N ILE A 104 14.67 23.37 14.02
CA ILE A 104 15.78 22.44 13.74
C ILE A 104 15.33 20.99 13.99
N TYR A 105 14.68 20.72 15.14
CA TYR A 105 14.13 19.41 15.45
C TYR A 105 13.10 18.96 14.40
N LYS A 106 12.17 19.85 14.01
CA LYS A 106 11.15 19.56 13.00
C LYS A 106 11.77 19.23 11.64
N ILE A 107 12.82 19.95 11.23
CA ILE A 107 13.56 19.66 10.00
C ILE A 107 14.22 18.27 10.06
N GLN A 108 14.83 17.90 11.19
CA GLN A 108 15.41 16.56 11.37
C GLN A 108 14.35 15.47 11.27
N LEU A 109 13.20 15.65 11.91
CA LEU A 109 12.08 14.70 11.83
C LEU A 109 11.56 14.55 10.39
N LEU A 110 11.41 15.67 9.67
CA LEU A 110 10.99 15.67 8.28
C LEU A 110 11.97 14.92 7.37
N LYS A 111 13.28 15.05 7.60
CA LYS A 111 14.29 14.28 6.83
C LYS A 111 14.09 12.76 6.99
N ILE A 112 13.79 12.29 8.19
CA ILE A 112 13.54 10.86 8.46
C ILE A 112 12.27 10.38 7.76
N GLN A 113 11.21 11.20 7.76
CA GLN A 113 9.97 10.86 7.06
C GLN A 113 10.17 10.89 5.53
N SER A 114 10.94 11.86 5.04
CA SER A 114 11.25 12.01 3.63
C SER A 114 12.09 10.86 3.07
N SER A 115 13.00 10.28 3.85
CA SER A 115 13.81 9.14 3.35
C SER A 115 12.94 7.91 3.06
N ARG A 116 11.92 7.67 3.88
CA ARG A 116 10.96 6.57 3.65
C ARG A 116 10.08 6.82 2.43
N LEU A 117 9.67 8.07 2.21
CA LEU A 117 8.93 8.43 1.00
C LEU A 117 9.81 8.31 -0.25
N ALA A 118 11.09 8.68 -0.15
CA ALA A 118 12.03 8.55 -1.25
C ALA A 118 12.19 7.10 -1.72
N GLU A 119 12.18 6.12 -0.81
CA GLU A 119 12.20 4.69 -1.18
C GLU A 119 11.00 4.30 -2.05
N ILE A 120 9.80 4.82 -1.76
CA ILE A 120 8.59 4.53 -2.53
C ILE A 120 8.61 5.27 -3.87
N VAL A 121 8.99 6.55 -3.86
CA VAL A 121 9.04 7.40 -5.07
C VAL A 121 10.13 6.96 -6.04
N HIS A 122 11.22 6.38 -5.54
CA HIS A 122 12.30 5.82 -6.36
C HIS A 122 12.16 4.32 -6.61
N ALA A 123 11.05 3.70 -6.20
CA ALA A 123 10.76 2.35 -6.62
C ALA A 123 10.68 2.32 -8.16
N THR A 124 11.29 1.31 -8.76
CA THR A 124 11.28 1.16 -10.21
C THR A 124 9.87 0.83 -10.67
N ASP A 125 9.31 1.64 -11.56
CA ASP A 125 8.04 1.34 -12.23
C ASP A 125 8.14 0.03 -13.04
N GLU A 126 6.99 -0.60 -13.27
CA GLU A 126 6.93 -1.73 -14.19
C GLU A 126 7.30 -1.28 -15.61
N SER A 127 8.25 -1.97 -16.25
CA SER A 127 8.70 -1.67 -17.60
C SER A 127 7.61 -1.90 -18.65
N GLY A 128 7.42 -0.95 -19.57
CA GLY A 128 6.67 -1.16 -20.81
C GLY A 128 5.22 -0.67 -20.83
N LEU A 129 4.86 0.34 -20.04
CA LEU A 129 3.54 0.98 -19.99
C LEU A 129 3.12 1.77 -21.26
N GLY A 130 3.85 1.69 -22.37
CA GLY A 130 3.59 2.55 -23.54
C GLY A 130 4.07 2.05 -24.90
N SER A 131 4.40 0.75 -25.04
CA SER A 131 4.65 0.19 -26.37
C SER A 131 3.34 -0.33 -26.95
N TYR A 132 2.79 0.39 -27.92
CA TYR A 132 1.72 -0.10 -28.77
C TYR A 132 2.28 -1.27 -29.57
N PHE A 133 1.71 -2.45 -29.39
CA PHE A 133 2.19 -3.66 -30.04
C PHE A 133 1.11 -4.18 -30.99
N ASP A 134 1.35 -3.97 -32.28
CA ASP A 134 0.49 -4.48 -33.35
C ASP A 134 0.82 -5.94 -33.58
N LEU A 135 0.01 -6.84 -33.02
CA LEU A 135 0.05 -8.25 -33.36
C LEU A 135 -0.55 -8.38 -34.75
N ASN A 136 0.23 -8.88 -35.71
CA ASN A 136 -0.25 -9.28 -37.04
C ASN A 136 -1.17 -10.52 -36.96
N GLU A 137 -2.24 -10.43 -36.16
CA GLU A 137 -3.28 -11.46 -35.95
C GLU A 137 -2.74 -12.87 -35.65
N ASN A 138 -1.54 -12.97 -35.08
CA ASN A 138 -0.92 -14.25 -34.72
C ASN A 138 -0.72 -14.32 -33.21
N TYR A 139 -1.52 -15.15 -32.55
CA TYR A 139 -1.54 -15.29 -31.10
C TYR A 139 -0.84 -16.57 -30.60
N ASN A 140 0.02 -17.19 -31.42
CA ASN A 140 0.80 -18.35 -31.00
C ASN A 140 1.67 -18.00 -29.79
N LEU A 141 1.48 -18.70 -28.68
CA LEU A 141 2.22 -18.49 -27.44
C LEU A 141 3.34 -19.51 -27.35
N SER A 142 4.57 -19.08 -27.09
CA SER A 142 5.69 -19.99 -26.84
C SER A 142 6.52 -19.55 -25.65
N ALA A 143 6.92 -20.53 -24.84
CA ALA A 143 7.85 -20.34 -23.75
C ALA A 143 9.09 -21.18 -24.02
N ARG A 144 10.27 -20.56 -23.91
CA ARG A 144 11.55 -21.22 -24.17
C ARG A 144 12.46 -21.09 -22.95
N GLY A 145 12.82 -22.24 -22.39
CA GLY A 145 13.77 -22.38 -21.29
C GLY A 145 13.40 -21.55 -20.06
N ILE A 146 12.15 -21.63 -19.59
CA ILE A 146 11.70 -20.85 -18.43
C ILE A 146 12.25 -21.44 -17.13
N TYR A 147 12.94 -20.60 -16.37
CA TYR A 147 13.37 -20.88 -15.00
C TYR A 147 12.83 -19.80 -14.07
N HIS A 148 12.33 -20.19 -12.89
CA HIS A 148 11.82 -19.23 -11.93
C HIS A 148 11.99 -19.70 -10.48
N GLN A 149 12.29 -18.74 -9.61
CA GLN A 149 12.32 -18.85 -8.15
C GLN A 149 11.83 -17.53 -7.54
N TYR A 150 11.14 -17.60 -6.41
CA TYR A 150 10.57 -16.42 -5.74
C TYR A 150 11.61 -15.59 -4.99
N ASP A 151 12.66 -16.22 -4.48
CA ASP A 151 13.76 -15.58 -3.78
C ASP A 151 15.08 -16.14 -4.34
N LYS A 152 16.16 -15.35 -4.31
CA LYS A 152 17.52 -15.78 -4.66
C LYS A 152 17.99 -17.00 -3.86
N LEU A 153 17.51 -17.14 -2.63
CA LEU A 153 17.85 -18.27 -1.75
C LEU A 153 16.84 -19.42 -1.80
N ALA A 154 15.70 -19.23 -2.47
CA ALA A 154 14.68 -20.26 -2.61
C ALA A 154 15.05 -21.26 -3.72
N PRO A 155 14.59 -22.52 -3.62
CA PRO A 155 14.73 -23.46 -4.72
C PRO A 155 13.95 -22.99 -5.96
N LEU A 156 14.44 -23.41 -7.14
CA LEU A 156 13.74 -23.23 -8.40
C LEU A 156 12.39 -23.96 -8.38
N VAL A 157 11.33 -23.21 -8.65
CA VAL A 157 9.96 -23.73 -8.79
C VAL A 157 9.71 -24.22 -10.21
N LEU A 158 10.25 -23.50 -11.20
CA LEU A 158 10.19 -23.88 -12.61
C LEU A 158 11.61 -24.08 -13.14
N VAL A 159 11.80 -25.16 -13.88
CA VAL A 159 13.11 -25.57 -14.43
C VAL A 159 12.93 -25.96 -15.89
N ASN A 160 13.55 -25.19 -16.79
CA ASN A 160 13.59 -25.44 -18.23
C ASN A 160 12.23 -25.73 -18.88
N ILE A 161 11.20 -24.95 -18.55
CA ILE A 161 9.89 -25.17 -19.20
C ILE A 161 9.95 -24.68 -20.64
N ASN A 162 9.58 -25.56 -21.56
CA ASN A 162 9.45 -25.30 -22.98
C ASN A 162 8.05 -25.71 -23.43
N ILE A 163 7.26 -24.77 -23.94
CA ILE A 163 5.92 -25.04 -24.46
C ILE A 163 5.67 -24.20 -25.70
N ASP A 164 4.89 -24.74 -26.63
CA ASP A 164 4.32 -24.03 -27.76
C ASP A 164 2.82 -24.29 -27.74
N ILE A 165 2.03 -23.23 -27.80
CA ILE A 165 0.57 -23.26 -27.83
C ILE A 165 0.15 -22.51 -29.09
N SER A 166 -0.51 -23.21 -29.99
CA SER A 166 -1.01 -22.65 -31.23
C SER A 166 -2.25 -21.82 -30.98
N GLU A 167 -2.55 -20.91 -31.89
CA GLU A 167 -3.82 -20.18 -31.87
C GLU A 167 -5.00 -21.16 -31.89
N ASN A 168 -6.04 -20.85 -31.10
CA ASN A 168 -7.22 -21.68 -30.86
C ASN A 168 -6.93 -23.06 -30.22
N GLU A 169 -5.70 -23.31 -29.76
CA GLU A 169 -5.36 -24.52 -29.01
C GLU A 169 -5.81 -24.38 -27.55
N THR A 170 -6.46 -25.41 -27.01
CA THR A 170 -6.80 -25.49 -25.59
C THR A 170 -5.85 -26.47 -24.90
N VAL A 171 -5.05 -25.96 -23.97
CA VAL A 171 -4.06 -26.76 -23.22
C VAL A 171 -4.49 -26.91 -21.78
N LEU A 172 -4.58 -28.16 -21.33
CA LEU A 172 -4.85 -28.48 -19.92
C LEU A 172 -3.54 -28.74 -19.18
N LEU A 173 -3.22 -27.88 -18.21
CA LEU A 173 -2.05 -28.06 -17.35
C LEU A 173 -2.42 -28.87 -16.09
N THR A 174 -1.89 -30.08 -15.96
CA THR A 174 -2.14 -30.98 -14.82
C THR A 174 -0.88 -31.23 -14.00
N GLY A 175 -1.04 -31.65 -12.75
CA GLY A 175 0.05 -32.03 -11.85
C GLY A 175 -0.28 -31.79 -10.38
N ASP A 176 0.58 -32.28 -9.49
CA ASP A 176 0.37 -32.23 -8.04
C ASP A 176 0.31 -30.81 -7.47
N SER A 177 -0.36 -30.62 -6.32
CA SER A 177 -0.35 -29.33 -5.63
C SER A 177 1.08 -28.87 -5.34
N GLY A 178 1.38 -27.60 -5.62
CA GLY A 178 2.74 -27.05 -5.44
C GLY A 178 3.71 -27.31 -6.60
N SER A 179 3.31 -27.98 -7.68
CA SER A 179 4.18 -28.25 -8.84
C SER A 179 4.56 -27.03 -9.69
N GLY A 180 4.18 -25.81 -9.29
CA GLY A 180 4.50 -24.57 -10.02
C GLY A 180 3.49 -24.15 -11.11
N LYS A 181 2.33 -24.81 -11.22
CA LYS A 181 1.30 -24.49 -12.22
C LYS A 181 0.86 -23.02 -12.19
N SER A 182 0.42 -22.54 -11.03
CA SER A 182 -0.02 -21.15 -10.87
C SER A 182 1.13 -20.16 -11.12
N THR A 183 2.35 -20.52 -10.72
CA THR A 183 3.55 -19.72 -11.00
C THR A 183 3.80 -19.60 -12.51
N PHE A 184 3.63 -20.70 -13.25
CA PHE A 184 3.76 -20.70 -14.70
C PHE A 184 2.70 -19.85 -15.38
N ILE A 185 1.43 -19.96 -14.95
CA ILE A 185 0.33 -19.13 -15.45
C ILE A 185 0.61 -17.64 -15.18
N ASN A 186 1.07 -17.27 -13.98
CA ASN A 186 1.43 -15.89 -13.66
C ASN A 186 2.55 -15.34 -14.54
N ILE A 187 3.48 -16.18 -14.97
CA ILE A 187 4.53 -15.80 -15.92
C ILE A 187 3.95 -15.61 -17.33
N MET A 188 3.04 -16.49 -17.76
CA MET A 188 2.32 -16.35 -19.04
C MET A 188 1.50 -15.05 -19.12
N LEU A 189 0.88 -14.65 -18.01
CA LEU A 189 0.10 -13.40 -17.88
C LEU A 189 0.99 -12.15 -17.66
N GLY A 190 2.31 -12.31 -17.57
CA GLY A 190 3.22 -11.19 -17.30
C GLY A 190 3.06 -10.57 -15.90
N ILE A 191 2.45 -11.27 -14.95
CA ILE A 191 2.33 -10.85 -13.55
C ILE A 191 3.69 -11.03 -12.83
N THR A 192 4.40 -12.10 -13.17
CA THR A 192 5.72 -12.40 -12.58
C THR A 192 6.75 -12.61 -13.69
N GLU A 193 7.97 -12.11 -13.48
CA GLU A 193 9.05 -12.31 -14.46
C GLU A 193 9.82 -13.61 -14.20
N PRO A 194 10.16 -14.38 -15.26
CA PRO A 194 11.04 -15.52 -15.12
C PRO A 194 12.48 -15.05 -14.87
N VAL A 195 13.23 -15.84 -14.07
CA VAL A 195 14.65 -15.58 -13.78
C VAL A 195 15.51 -15.82 -15.02
N ALA A 196 15.16 -16.83 -15.81
CA ALA A 196 15.77 -17.08 -17.11
C ALA A 196 14.73 -17.61 -18.11
N GLY A 197 15.06 -17.47 -19.40
CA GLY A 197 14.18 -17.84 -20.51
C GLY A 197 13.46 -16.66 -21.13
N SER A 198 12.58 -16.95 -22.09
CA SER A 198 11.80 -15.95 -22.80
C SER A 198 10.43 -16.49 -23.18
N LEU A 199 9.45 -15.60 -23.15
CA LEU A 199 8.12 -15.83 -23.70
C LEU A 199 7.98 -15.07 -25.01
N PHE A 200 7.22 -15.66 -25.92
CA PHE A 200 6.90 -15.07 -27.20
C PHE A 200 5.40 -15.19 -27.49
N ILE A 201 4.81 -14.16 -28.07
CA ILE A 201 3.45 -14.15 -28.62
C ILE A 201 3.56 -13.76 -30.09
N GLY A 202 2.99 -14.54 -30.99
CA GLY A 202 3.12 -14.33 -32.43
C GLY A 202 4.57 -14.35 -32.92
N GLY A 203 5.45 -15.05 -32.19
CA GLY A 203 6.90 -15.08 -32.44
C GLY A 203 7.69 -13.87 -31.90
N VAL A 204 7.04 -12.91 -31.24
CA VAL A 204 7.71 -11.72 -30.68
C VAL A 204 7.91 -11.82 -29.19
N ASN A 205 9.11 -11.50 -28.73
CA ASN A 205 9.49 -11.61 -27.32
C ASN A 205 8.76 -10.57 -26.45
N ILE A 206 8.05 -11.07 -25.44
CA ILE A 206 7.28 -10.30 -24.46
C ILE A 206 8.09 -9.19 -23.77
N LYS A 207 9.39 -9.41 -23.52
CA LYS A 207 10.25 -8.39 -22.89
C LYS A 207 10.41 -7.13 -23.74
N LYS A 208 10.20 -7.24 -25.06
CA LYS A 208 10.32 -6.11 -26.00
C LYS A 208 9.01 -5.34 -26.17
N THR A 209 7.87 -6.00 -26.00
CA THR A 209 6.53 -5.44 -26.21
C THR A 209 6.00 -4.73 -24.97
N GLY A 210 6.54 -5.07 -23.79
CA GLY A 210 6.07 -4.55 -22.51
C GLY A 210 4.93 -5.39 -21.93
N LYS A 211 4.75 -5.32 -20.60
CA LYS A 211 3.75 -6.13 -19.88
C LYS A 211 2.32 -5.71 -20.19
N HIS A 212 2.11 -4.43 -20.50
CA HIS A 212 0.79 -3.87 -20.79
C HIS A 212 0.15 -4.53 -22.02
N ALA A 213 0.91 -4.63 -23.11
CA ALA A 213 0.43 -5.20 -24.37
C ALA A 213 -0.07 -6.64 -24.23
N ILE A 214 0.51 -7.44 -23.33
CA ILE A 214 0.05 -8.81 -23.07
C ILE A 214 -1.27 -8.79 -22.31
N ARG A 215 -1.36 -7.95 -21.28
CA ARG A 215 -2.56 -7.85 -20.44
C ARG A 215 -3.77 -7.32 -21.22
N GLU A 216 -3.56 -6.55 -22.29
CA GLU A 216 -4.63 -6.12 -23.20
C GLU A 216 -5.23 -7.27 -24.04
N ILE A 217 -4.45 -8.30 -24.36
CA ILE A 217 -4.89 -9.42 -25.21
C ILE A 217 -5.15 -10.71 -24.44
N THR A 218 -4.92 -10.72 -23.11
CA THR A 218 -5.16 -11.87 -22.25
C THR A 218 -6.20 -11.56 -21.19
N SER A 219 -7.16 -12.47 -21.03
CA SER A 219 -8.08 -12.48 -19.88
C SER A 219 -7.79 -13.71 -19.01
N SER A 220 -8.02 -13.61 -17.70
CA SER A 220 -7.75 -14.70 -16.78
C SER A 220 -8.73 -14.73 -15.61
N VAL A 221 -9.13 -15.93 -15.20
CA VAL A 221 -9.87 -16.18 -13.97
C VAL A 221 -8.96 -16.97 -13.04
N LEU A 222 -8.36 -16.34 -12.03
CA LEU A 222 -7.42 -17.00 -11.12
C LEU A 222 -8.11 -17.48 -9.83
N GLN A 223 -7.50 -18.48 -9.20
CA GLN A 223 -7.95 -18.97 -7.92
C GLN A 223 -7.66 -17.94 -6.83
N GLY A 224 -8.70 -17.50 -6.11
CA GLY A 224 -8.56 -16.56 -5.00
C GLY A 224 -8.66 -15.09 -5.38
N ASP A 225 -9.02 -14.79 -6.63
CA ASP A 225 -9.26 -13.42 -7.08
C ASP A 225 -10.42 -12.77 -6.31
N SER A 226 -10.33 -11.44 -6.19
CA SER A 226 -11.28 -10.61 -5.48
C SER A 226 -11.90 -9.58 -6.39
N LEU A 227 -13.20 -9.36 -6.20
CA LEU A 227 -13.88 -8.23 -6.80
C LEU A 227 -13.34 -6.94 -6.19
N PHE A 228 -13.20 -5.93 -7.02
CA PHE A 228 -12.76 -4.60 -6.62
C PHE A 228 -13.88 -3.89 -5.85
N PRO A 229 -13.52 -3.07 -4.85
CA PRO A 229 -14.49 -2.19 -4.20
C PRO A 229 -15.13 -1.27 -5.24
N GLY A 230 -16.44 -1.43 -5.47
CA GLY A 230 -17.16 -0.81 -6.59
C GLY A 230 -18.49 -1.50 -6.84
N THR A 231 -19.19 -1.14 -7.91
CA THR A 231 -20.44 -1.83 -8.30
C THR A 231 -20.17 -3.14 -9.04
N ILE A 232 -21.19 -4.01 -9.14
CA ILE A 232 -21.13 -5.19 -10.01
C ILE A 232 -20.87 -4.78 -11.46
N TYR A 233 -21.52 -3.71 -11.92
CA TYR A 233 -21.27 -3.11 -13.22
C TYR A 233 -19.79 -2.75 -13.40
N GLU A 234 -19.20 -1.99 -12.48
CA GLU A 234 -17.78 -1.60 -12.54
C GLU A 234 -16.83 -2.79 -12.50
N ASN A 235 -17.19 -3.90 -11.84
CA ASN A 235 -16.39 -5.11 -11.84
C ASN A 235 -16.46 -5.87 -13.17
N ILE A 236 -17.63 -5.88 -13.83
CA ILE A 236 -17.79 -6.50 -15.16
C ILE A 236 -17.07 -5.67 -16.22
N THR A 237 -17.15 -4.34 -16.14
CA THR A 237 -16.57 -3.46 -17.16
C THR A 237 -15.14 -3.03 -16.86
N PHE A 238 -14.68 -3.22 -15.61
CA PHE A 238 -13.39 -2.74 -15.11
C PHE A 238 -13.14 -1.24 -15.36
N ASN A 239 -14.20 -0.43 -15.23
CA ASN A 239 -14.23 1.00 -15.59
C ASN A 239 -13.95 1.32 -17.07
N ASP A 240 -13.93 0.32 -17.95
CA ASP A 240 -14.04 0.57 -19.36
C ASP A 240 -15.49 1.00 -19.66
N SER A 241 -15.65 2.06 -20.46
CA SER A 241 -16.97 2.56 -20.81
C SER A 241 -17.58 1.63 -21.85
N LEU A 242 -18.16 0.52 -21.39
CA LEU A 242 -19.07 -0.26 -22.21
C LEU A 242 -20.32 0.60 -22.44
N ASP A 243 -20.40 1.19 -23.62
CA ASP A 243 -21.49 2.09 -24.05
C ASP A 243 -22.86 1.39 -24.09
N ASN A 244 -22.92 0.07 -23.92
CA ASN A 244 -24.15 -0.72 -24.05
C ASN A 244 -24.42 -1.66 -22.86
N ILE A 245 -25.36 -1.25 -22.00
CA ILE A 245 -25.81 -2.06 -20.85
C ILE A 245 -26.53 -3.35 -21.26
N ASP A 246 -27.13 -3.39 -22.45
CA ASP A 246 -27.84 -4.58 -22.92
C ASP A 246 -26.87 -5.72 -23.24
N GLN A 247 -25.67 -5.42 -23.74
CA GLN A 247 -24.61 -6.42 -23.94
C GLN A 247 -24.17 -7.06 -22.62
N ILE A 248 -24.07 -6.25 -21.55
CA ILE A 248 -23.75 -6.75 -20.21
C ILE A 248 -24.86 -7.68 -19.71
N HIS A 249 -26.13 -7.34 -19.96
CA HIS A 249 -27.25 -8.22 -19.63
C HIS A 249 -27.20 -9.54 -20.42
N GLU A 250 -26.89 -9.50 -21.72
CA GLU A 250 -26.78 -10.69 -22.55
C GLU A 250 -25.65 -11.63 -22.07
N ILE A 251 -24.46 -11.08 -21.80
CA ILE A 251 -23.31 -11.85 -21.29
C ILE A 251 -23.63 -12.46 -19.92
N ALA A 252 -24.21 -11.66 -19.02
CA ALA A 252 -24.59 -12.12 -17.69
C ALA A 252 -25.67 -13.22 -17.74
N ASN A 253 -26.56 -13.18 -18.73
CA ASN A 253 -27.53 -14.24 -18.98
C ASN A 253 -26.84 -15.51 -19.51
N ALA A 254 -25.91 -15.37 -20.45
CA ALA A 254 -25.19 -16.50 -21.05
C ALA A 254 -24.38 -17.30 -20.02
N ILE A 255 -23.76 -16.63 -19.03
CA ILE A 255 -23.03 -17.27 -17.93
C ILE A 255 -23.91 -17.64 -16.72
N GLY A 256 -25.20 -17.29 -16.77
CA GLY A 256 -26.19 -17.63 -15.75
C GLY A 256 -25.92 -16.95 -14.40
N ILE A 257 -25.61 -15.66 -14.41
CA ILE A 257 -25.48 -14.81 -13.21
C ILE A 257 -26.51 -13.68 -13.17
N HIS A 258 -27.16 -13.37 -14.29
CA HIS A 258 -28.16 -12.28 -14.39
C HIS A 258 -29.27 -12.38 -13.34
N ASP A 259 -29.85 -13.57 -13.13
CA ASP A 259 -30.90 -13.81 -12.14
C ASP A 259 -30.43 -13.56 -10.70
N VAL A 260 -29.15 -13.82 -10.42
CA VAL A 260 -28.55 -13.56 -9.10
C VAL A 260 -28.39 -12.06 -8.92
N ILE A 261 -27.84 -11.37 -9.92
CA ILE A 261 -27.62 -9.92 -9.90
C ILE A 261 -28.95 -9.18 -9.73
N THR A 262 -29.98 -9.53 -10.51
CA THR A 262 -31.29 -8.85 -10.48
C THR A 262 -32.07 -9.05 -9.19
N ARG A 263 -31.77 -10.10 -8.40
CA ARG A 263 -32.33 -10.29 -7.05
C ARG A 263 -31.70 -9.40 -6.00
N LEU A 264 -30.53 -8.82 -6.27
CA LEU A 264 -29.89 -7.88 -5.35
C LEU A 264 -30.67 -6.55 -5.31
N PRO A 265 -30.71 -5.85 -4.16
CA PRO A 265 -31.52 -4.64 -3.99
C PRO A 265 -31.28 -3.54 -5.03
N LEU A 266 -30.07 -3.47 -5.59
CA LEU A 266 -29.67 -2.47 -6.58
C LEU A 266 -29.23 -3.10 -7.91
N GLY A 267 -29.50 -4.39 -8.14
CA GLY A 267 -29.11 -5.06 -9.39
C GLY A 267 -27.62 -4.95 -9.66
N TYR A 268 -27.26 -4.57 -10.89
CA TYR A 268 -25.90 -4.30 -11.34
C TYR A 268 -25.19 -3.14 -10.60
N PHE A 269 -25.96 -2.22 -9.99
CA PHE A 269 -25.40 -1.12 -9.20
C PHE A 269 -25.19 -1.49 -7.73
N THR A 270 -25.40 -2.76 -7.35
CA THR A 270 -25.08 -3.25 -6.01
C THR A 270 -23.59 -3.12 -5.75
N GLN A 271 -23.24 -2.48 -4.63
CA GLN A 271 -21.83 -2.31 -4.25
C GLN A 271 -21.24 -3.59 -3.68
N VAL A 272 -20.04 -3.90 -4.17
CA VAL A 272 -19.13 -4.97 -3.79
C VAL A 272 -17.93 -4.35 -3.05
N GLY A 273 -17.39 -5.04 -2.06
CA GLY A 273 -16.27 -4.54 -1.24
C GLY A 273 -15.77 -5.58 -0.23
N ASP A 274 -14.92 -5.16 0.71
CA ASP A 274 -14.15 -6.04 1.61
C ASP A 274 -14.96 -7.04 2.48
N MET A 275 -16.30 -6.90 2.52
CA MET A 275 -17.22 -7.82 3.18
C MET A 275 -18.37 -8.25 2.25
N SER A 276 -18.09 -8.47 0.97
CA SER A 276 -19.07 -8.94 -0.02
C SER A 276 -19.41 -10.43 0.19
N ASP A 277 -20.09 -10.74 1.30
CA ASP A 277 -20.56 -12.08 1.68
C ASP A 277 -21.88 -12.47 0.98
N PHE A 278 -22.41 -11.62 0.07
CA PHE A 278 -23.68 -11.87 -0.60
C PHE A 278 -23.56 -12.65 -1.93
N LEU A 279 -22.35 -12.89 -2.44
CA LEU A 279 -22.09 -13.77 -3.57
C LEU A 279 -21.38 -15.03 -3.07
N SER A 280 -21.88 -16.20 -3.48
CA SER A 280 -21.16 -17.45 -3.29
C SER A 280 -19.86 -17.47 -4.09
N GLY A 281 -18.92 -18.36 -3.72
CA GLY A 281 -17.65 -18.48 -4.43
C GLY A 281 -17.81 -18.79 -5.93
N GLY A 282 -18.81 -19.59 -6.30
CA GLY A 282 -19.11 -19.89 -7.70
C GLY A 282 -19.71 -18.70 -8.46
N GLU A 283 -20.57 -17.90 -7.82
CA GLU A 283 -21.11 -16.67 -8.43
C GLU A 283 -20.00 -15.63 -8.61
N LYS A 284 -19.10 -15.50 -7.63
CA LYS A 284 -17.93 -14.64 -7.74
C LYS A 284 -17.03 -15.04 -8.91
N GLN A 285 -16.80 -16.34 -9.09
CA GLN A 285 -15.98 -16.86 -10.19
C GLN A 285 -16.62 -16.65 -11.57
N LYS A 286 -17.96 -16.58 -11.65
CA LYS A 286 -18.65 -16.23 -12.90
C LYS A 286 -18.58 -14.73 -13.21
N LEU A 287 -18.43 -13.89 -12.19
CA LEU A 287 -18.38 -12.44 -12.35
C LEU A 287 -16.98 -11.96 -12.74
N LEU A 288 -15.95 -12.60 -12.19
CA LEU A 288 -14.54 -12.46 -12.58
C LEU A 288 -14.31 -13.01 -13.99
#